data_AF-A0A4Q3RMW9-F1
#
_entry.id   AF-A0A4Q3RMW9-F1
#
_cell.length_a   1.000
_cell.length_b   1.000
_cell.length_c   1.000
_cell.angle_alpha   90.00
_cell.angle_beta   90.00
_cell.angle_gamma   90.00
#
_symmetry.space_group_name_H-M   'P 1'
#
loop_
_entity.id
_entity.type
_entity.pdbx_description
1 polymer ?
#
loop_
_entity_poly.entity_id
_entity_poly.type
_entity_poly.pdbx_seq_one_letter_code
_entity_poly.pdbx_strand_id
1 'polypeptide(L)'
;AYVEMIRQVRNHLKPMVDPKKTDLTVYLNGLDESYFPEAWDRMAYYGGLFKTEYPEAEFRVDGAYNDSAMRVIEHAISSWAVHTIEFDAAKFNKYAKQGIKQWLYGPMIYESKINSWVGSSTFTDLPLVNDRAISWSAWKYKAYSWISWGIGAGWKAGWYDPETWKSANDGGNADGYDEKKLNGNGMLIYSPGIIPNVKTACPSIRLKTMRDGVQEYEYMRLLQAIDKSDSRVNTIIDKIIRRPFGNDAVGNIDVWSYDPEKWDNARKELGMLINEANKN
;
A
#
# COMPACT_ATOMS: atom_id res chain seq x y z
N ALA A 1 -7.70 11.94 29.76
CA ALA A 1 -6.87 12.66 28.76
C ALA A 1 -7.18 12.19 27.33
N TYR A 2 -6.93 10.92 26.96
CA TYR A 2 -7.11 10.45 25.57
C TYR A 2 -8.53 10.57 25.01
N VAL A 3 -9.57 10.20 25.78
CA VAL A 3 -10.98 10.34 25.34
C VAL A 3 -11.31 11.77 24.93
N GLU A 4 -10.90 12.73 25.76
CA GLU A 4 -11.13 14.15 25.49
C GLU A 4 -10.40 14.61 24.22
N MET A 5 -9.15 14.19 24.04
CA MET A 5 -8.39 14.46 22.81
C MET A 5 -9.10 13.89 21.57
N ILE A 6 -9.56 12.64 21.63
CA ILE A 6 -10.27 12.00 20.50
C ILE A 6 -11.54 12.77 20.15
N ARG A 7 -12.34 13.17 21.16
CA ARG A 7 -13.56 13.97 20.96
C ARG A 7 -13.25 15.33 20.35
N GLN A 8 -12.19 16.01 20.81
CA GLN A 8 -11.78 17.29 20.25
C GLN A 8 -11.38 17.17 18.78
N VAL A 9 -10.58 16.16 18.42
CA VAL A 9 -10.18 15.89 17.03
C VAL A 9 -11.40 15.57 16.17
N ARG A 10 -12.31 14.71 16.64
CA ARG A 10 -13.56 14.40 15.95
C ARG A 10 -14.41 15.65 15.73
N ASN A 11 -14.64 16.45 16.77
CA ASN A 11 -15.45 17.67 16.69
C ASN A 11 -14.84 18.70 15.73
N HIS A 12 -13.51 18.77 15.66
CA HIS A 12 -12.82 19.64 14.72
C HIS A 12 -12.95 19.15 13.27
N LEU A 13 -12.76 17.86 13.01
CA LEU A 13 -12.74 17.31 11.64
C LEU A 13 -14.14 17.08 11.06
N LYS A 14 -15.12 16.68 11.89
CA LYS A 14 -16.48 16.35 11.45
C LYS A 14 -17.16 17.40 10.57
N PRO A 15 -17.08 18.72 10.84
CA PRO A 15 -17.66 19.72 9.95
C PRO A 15 -16.88 19.95 8.64
N MET A 16 -15.63 19.46 8.53
CA MET A 16 -14.75 19.67 7.38
C MET A 16 -14.84 18.55 6.34
N VAL A 17 -15.47 17.43 6.67
CA VAL A 17 -15.46 16.20 5.87
C VAL A 17 -16.88 15.66 5.76
N ASP A 18 -17.17 14.99 4.64
CA ASP A 18 -18.37 14.17 4.48
C ASP A 18 -17.96 12.70 4.65
N PRO A 19 -18.25 12.07 5.81
CA PRO A 19 -17.85 10.68 6.06
C PRO A 19 -18.48 9.67 5.08
N LYS A 20 -19.49 10.06 4.29
CA LYS A 20 -20.04 9.20 3.23
C LYS A 20 -19.21 9.22 1.95
N LYS A 21 -18.31 10.18 1.80
CA LYS A 21 -17.45 10.38 0.62
C LYS A 21 -15.96 10.33 0.95
N THR A 22 -15.60 10.30 2.23
CA THR A 22 -14.22 10.36 2.69
C THR A 22 -14.00 9.32 3.78
N ASP A 23 -13.10 8.38 3.52
CA ASP A 23 -12.65 7.43 4.52
C ASP A 23 -11.75 8.16 5.53
N LEU A 24 -12.26 8.35 6.74
CA LEU A 24 -11.46 8.84 7.85
C LEU A 24 -10.69 7.66 8.43
N THR A 25 -9.37 7.75 8.50
CA THR A 25 -8.51 6.71 9.07
C THR A 25 -7.64 7.32 10.15
N VAL A 26 -7.64 6.69 11.33
CA VAL A 26 -6.72 7.00 12.42
C VAL A 26 -5.62 5.96 12.45
N TYR A 27 -4.40 6.46 12.60
CA TYR A 27 -3.18 5.69 12.73
C TYR A 27 -2.38 6.24 13.91
N LEU A 28 -1.85 5.36 14.75
CA LEU A 28 -1.07 5.73 15.92
C LEU A 28 0.41 5.48 15.67
N ASN A 29 1.16 6.55 15.37
CA ASN A 29 2.59 6.45 15.04
C ASN A 29 3.45 5.81 16.14
N GLY A 30 3.04 5.93 17.41
CA GLY A 30 3.73 5.28 18.54
C GLY A 30 3.50 3.77 18.65
N LEU A 31 2.65 3.20 17.78
CA LEU A 31 2.36 1.76 17.67
C LEU A 31 2.65 1.25 16.26
N ASP A 32 3.39 2.03 15.46
CA ASP A 32 3.87 1.62 14.15
C ASP A 32 4.65 0.30 14.26
N GLU A 33 4.29 -0.68 13.43
CA GLU A 33 5.00 -1.95 13.26
C GLU A 33 5.51 -2.57 14.57
N SER A 34 4.65 -2.59 15.60
CA SER A 34 5.03 -3.00 16.96
C SER A 34 4.64 -4.45 17.26
N TYR A 35 5.64 -5.34 17.38
CA TYR A 35 5.45 -6.80 17.37
C TYR A 35 5.48 -7.49 18.75
N PHE A 36 5.17 -6.78 19.84
CA PHE A 36 5.19 -7.32 21.20
C PHE A 36 3.82 -7.23 21.89
N PRO A 37 3.50 -8.13 22.83
CA PRO A 37 2.16 -8.24 23.42
C PRO A 37 1.61 -6.94 24.01
N GLU A 38 2.44 -6.18 24.72
CA GLU A 38 2.02 -4.92 25.34
C GLU A 38 1.63 -3.86 24.29
N ALA A 39 2.19 -3.91 23.08
CA ALA A 39 1.74 -3.06 21.98
C ALA A 39 0.37 -3.50 21.46
N TRP A 40 0.12 -4.80 21.34
CA TRP A 40 -1.17 -5.33 20.88
C TRP A 40 -2.30 -4.98 21.87
N ASP A 41 -2.03 -5.07 23.17
CA ASP A 41 -2.97 -4.63 24.20
C ASP A 41 -3.29 -3.14 24.09
N ARG A 42 -2.28 -2.30 23.79
CA ARG A 42 -2.47 -0.87 23.54
C ARG A 42 -3.28 -0.63 22.27
N MET A 43 -3.00 -1.34 21.18
CA MET A 43 -3.78 -1.26 19.94
C MET A 43 -5.25 -1.63 20.22
N ALA A 44 -5.50 -2.71 20.95
CA ALA A 44 -6.85 -3.13 21.32
C ALA A 44 -7.57 -2.07 22.17
N TYR A 45 -6.87 -1.52 23.17
CA TYR A 45 -7.38 -0.46 24.04
C TYR A 45 -7.77 0.80 23.23
N TYR A 46 -6.85 1.33 22.42
CA TYR A 46 -7.14 2.55 21.64
C TYR A 46 -8.18 2.30 20.55
N GLY A 47 -8.17 1.13 19.91
CA GLY A 47 -9.22 0.75 18.96
C GLY A 47 -10.61 0.76 19.59
N GLY A 48 -10.75 0.24 20.81
CA GLY A 48 -11.99 0.31 21.59
C GLY A 48 -12.43 1.76 21.89
N LEU A 49 -11.47 2.63 22.23
CA LEU A 49 -11.76 4.06 22.42
C LEU A 49 -12.21 4.74 21.12
N PHE A 50 -11.55 4.50 19.98
CA PHE A 50 -11.96 5.07 18.70
C PHE A 50 -13.34 4.56 18.27
N LYS A 51 -13.64 3.27 18.43
CA LYS A 51 -14.97 2.73 18.14
C LYS A 51 -16.08 3.41 18.95
N THR A 52 -15.79 3.78 20.20
CA THR A 52 -16.78 4.43 21.07
C THR A 52 -16.88 5.94 20.80
N GLU A 53 -15.74 6.61 20.71
CA GLU A 53 -15.66 8.08 20.76
C GLU A 53 -15.57 8.73 19.38
N TYR A 54 -15.12 7.99 18.36
CA TYR A 54 -15.01 8.42 16.97
C TYR A 54 -15.41 7.32 15.97
N PRO A 55 -16.66 6.84 16.02
CA PRO A 55 -17.14 5.72 15.20
C PRO A 55 -17.14 5.98 13.69
N GLU A 56 -17.03 7.24 13.25
CA GLU A 56 -16.89 7.59 11.83
C GLU A 56 -15.48 7.32 11.27
N ALA A 57 -14.48 7.06 12.12
CA ALA A 57 -13.12 6.82 11.72
C ALA A 57 -12.73 5.34 11.82
N GLU A 58 -12.04 4.86 10.80
CA GLU A 58 -11.40 3.56 10.76
C GLU A 58 -10.14 3.58 11.62
N PHE A 59 -9.91 2.57 12.44
CA PHE A 59 -8.62 2.40 13.13
C PHE A 59 -7.73 1.43 12.35
N ARG A 60 -6.59 1.94 11.87
CA ARG A 60 -5.62 1.19 11.07
C ARG A 60 -4.38 0.83 11.89
N VAL A 61 -3.92 -0.40 11.72
CA VAL A 61 -2.59 -0.87 12.14
C VAL A 61 -1.78 -1.33 10.94
N ASP A 62 -0.48 -1.15 11.01
CA ASP A 62 0.45 -1.46 9.92
C ASP A 62 1.47 -2.48 10.43
N GLY A 63 1.83 -3.47 9.60
CA GLY A 63 2.85 -4.47 9.92
C GLY A 63 2.44 -5.90 9.64
N ALA A 64 3.35 -6.83 9.95
CA ALA A 64 3.18 -8.25 9.69
C ALA A 64 2.69 -9.05 10.92
N TYR A 65 1.44 -8.80 11.33
CA TYR A 65 0.88 -9.47 12.50
C TYR A 65 0.55 -10.96 12.25
N ASN A 66 0.99 -11.82 13.16
CA ASN A 66 0.64 -13.24 13.17
C ASN A 66 -0.76 -13.47 13.78
N ASP A 67 -1.26 -14.70 13.73
CA ASP A 67 -2.60 -15.03 14.25
C ASP A 67 -2.74 -14.83 15.77
N SER A 68 -1.65 -14.89 16.54
CA SER A 68 -1.69 -14.58 17.97
C SER A 68 -1.92 -13.09 18.21
N ALA A 69 -1.19 -12.23 17.51
CA ALA A 69 -1.39 -10.78 17.56
C ALA A 69 -2.79 -10.40 17.06
N MET A 70 -3.19 -10.95 15.90
CA MET A 70 -4.49 -10.65 15.30
C MET A 70 -5.66 -11.05 16.21
N ARG A 71 -5.60 -12.17 16.93
CA ARG A 71 -6.64 -12.52 17.93
C ARG A 71 -6.86 -11.47 19.01
N VAL A 72 -5.83 -10.69 19.35
CA VAL A 72 -5.94 -9.61 20.34
C VAL A 72 -6.60 -8.37 19.73
N ILE A 73 -6.26 -8.04 18.48
CA ILE A 73 -6.61 -6.74 17.89
C ILE A 73 -7.74 -6.79 16.85
N GLU A 74 -8.14 -7.96 16.34
CA GLU A 74 -9.08 -8.11 15.22
C GLU A 74 -10.45 -7.47 15.49
N HIS A 75 -10.88 -7.46 16.75
CA HIS A 75 -12.14 -6.82 17.17
C HIS A 75 -12.00 -5.35 17.52
N ALA A 76 -10.78 -4.80 17.51
CA ALA A 76 -10.50 -3.41 17.86
C ALA A 76 -10.10 -2.57 16.64
N ILE A 77 -9.51 -3.19 15.62
CA ILE A 77 -9.16 -2.53 14.36
C ILE A 77 -10.31 -2.60 13.37
N SER A 78 -10.21 -1.79 12.32
CA SER A 78 -11.11 -1.85 11.17
C SER A 78 -10.34 -1.92 9.85
N SER A 79 -9.04 -1.65 9.90
CA SER A 79 -8.14 -1.69 8.76
C SER A 79 -6.78 -2.27 9.16
N TRP A 80 -6.17 -3.06 8.28
CA TRP A 80 -4.83 -3.62 8.45
C TRP A 80 -4.00 -3.42 7.19
N ALA A 81 -2.89 -2.70 7.29
CA ALA A 81 -1.91 -2.60 6.22
C ALA A 81 -0.86 -3.71 6.37
N VAL A 82 -0.95 -4.69 5.47
CA VAL A 82 -0.16 -5.91 5.50
C VAL A 82 1.13 -5.71 4.73
N HIS A 83 2.25 -5.97 5.39
CA HIS A 83 3.55 -6.02 4.74
C HIS A 83 3.58 -7.06 3.63
N THR A 84 4.02 -6.66 2.43
CA THR A 84 4.04 -7.54 1.26
C THR A 84 5.07 -8.67 1.38
N ILE A 85 6.07 -8.56 2.25
CA ILE A 85 7.09 -9.60 2.49
C ILE A 85 6.51 -10.82 3.20
N GLU A 86 5.68 -10.59 4.22
CA GLU A 86 5.09 -11.63 5.07
C GLU A 86 3.63 -11.91 4.68
N PHE A 87 3.28 -11.48 3.46
CA PHE A 87 1.96 -11.66 2.91
C PHE A 87 1.61 -13.15 2.80
N ASP A 88 0.45 -13.48 3.34
CA ASP A 88 -0.19 -14.78 3.22
C ASP A 88 -1.61 -14.56 2.70
N ALA A 89 -1.89 -15.04 1.49
CA ALA A 89 -3.18 -14.81 0.84
C ALA A 89 -4.36 -15.43 1.61
N ALA A 90 -4.17 -16.56 2.29
CA ALA A 90 -5.23 -17.21 3.06
C ALA A 90 -5.54 -16.39 4.31
N LYS A 91 -4.51 -15.92 5.02
CA LYS A 91 -4.64 -15.04 6.18
C LYS A 91 -5.27 -13.69 5.81
N PHE A 92 -4.79 -13.07 4.74
CA PHE A 92 -5.32 -11.81 4.22
C PHE A 92 -6.82 -11.94 3.94
N ASN A 93 -7.23 -13.00 3.23
CA ASN A 93 -8.64 -13.29 2.93
C ASN A 93 -9.47 -13.65 4.17
N LYS A 94 -8.89 -14.33 5.17
CA LYS A 94 -9.56 -14.66 6.44
C LYS A 94 -10.01 -13.37 7.14
N TYR A 95 -9.12 -12.41 7.31
CA TYR A 95 -9.44 -11.14 7.99
C TYR A 95 -10.28 -10.19 7.14
N ALA A 96 -10.13 -10.22 5.80
CA ALA A 96 -11.05 -9.53 4.90
C ALA A 96 -12.50 -9.98 5.10
N LYS A 97 -12.75 -11.29 5.21
CA LYS A 97 -14.10 -11.86 5.45
C LYS A 97 -14.68 -11.51 6.82
N GLN A 98 -13.84 -11.14 7.78
CA GLN A 98 -14.26 -10.63 9.07
C GLN A 98 -14.58 -9.12 9.05
N GLY A 99 -14.48 -8.47 7.88
CA GLY A 99 -14.80 -7.05 7.71
C GLY A 99 -13.62 -6.11 7.93
N ILE A 100 -12.39 -6.62 8.12
CA ILE A 100 -11.20 -5.78 8.25
C ILE A 100 -10.72 -5.39 6.86
N LYS A 101 -10.68 -4.09 6.56
CA LYS A 101 -10.15 -3.54 5.30
C LYS A 101 -8.65 -3.88 5.19
N GLN A 102 -8.30 -4.71 4.21
CA GLN A 102 -6.92 -5.15 4.02
C GLN A 102 -6.19 -4.25 3.03
N TRP A 103 -5.06 -3.67 3.41
CA TRP A 103 -4.23 -2.85 2.54
C TRP A 103 -2.91 -3.56 2.21
N LEU A 104 -2.39 -3.37 1.00
CA LEU A 104 -1.03 -3.78 0.66
C LEU A 104 -0.04 -2.68 1.04
N TYR A 105 1.06 -3.04 1.68
CA TYR A 105 2.09 -2.12 2.11
C TYR A 105 3.48 -2.73 1.92
N GLY A 106 4.35 -2.07 1.16
CA GLY A 106 5.72 -2.55 0.90
C GLY A 106 6.04 -2.75 -0.59
N PRO A 107 7.23 -3.31 -0.88
CA PRO A 107 7.71 -3.61 -2.23
C PRO A 107 6.86 -4.56 -3.05
N MET A 108 6.96 -4.36 -4.36
CA MET A 108 6.56 -5.32 -5.40
C MET A 108 7.63 -6.37 -5.69
N ILE A 109 8.91 -6.12 -5.38
CA ILE A 109 10.05 -7.00 -5.66
C ILE A 109 10.92 -7.19 -4.42
N TYR A 110 11.20 -8.45 -4.10
CA TYR A 110 12.07 -8.88 -3.02
C TYR A 110 13.26 -9.65 -3.57
N GLU A 111 14.32 -8.97 -4.02
CA GLU A 111 15.56 -9.65 -4.42
C GLU A 111 16.18 -10.43 -3.25
N SER A 112 16.00 -9.92 -2.03
CA SER A 112 16.38 -10.57 -0.79
C SER A 112 15.47 -10.08 0.35
N LYS A 113 15.55 -10.74 1.52
CA LYS A 113 14.81 -10.34 2.72
C LYS A 113 15.17 -8.94 3.22
N ILE A 114 16.30 -8.34 2.82
CA ILE A 114 16.65 -6.97 3.21
C ILE A 114 15.66 -5.95 2.63
N ASN A 115 15.01 -6.27 1.50
CA ASN A 115 13.96 -5.43 0.96
C ASN A 115 12.70 -5.43 1.86
N SER A 116 12.59 -6.31 2.86
CA SER A 116 11.47 -6.29 3.82
C SER A 116 11.41 -5.02 4.66
N TRP A 117 12.54 -4.34 4.81
CA TRP A 117 12.69 -3.21 5.70
C TRP A 117 12.17 -1.91 5.08
N VAL A 118 11.45 -1.94 3.97
CA VAL A 118 10.98 -0.72 3.30
C VAL A 118 9.47 -0.78 3.11
N GLY A 119 8.79 0.33 3.38
CA GLY A 119 7.35 0.46 3.20
C GLY A 119 6.92 0.92 1.82
N SER A 120 7.77 0.83 0.79
CA SER A 120 7.45 1.35 -0.54
C SER A 120 7.85 0.41 -1.67
N SER A 121 7.13 0.54 -2.78
CA SER A 121 7.48 -0.02 -4.08
C SER A 121 8.25 0.96 -4.98
N THR A 122 8.52 2.19 -4.54
CA THR A 122 8.84 3.32 -5.43
C THR A 122 10.34 3.56 -5.63
N PHE A 123 11.10 2.55 -6.06
CA PHE A 123 12.54 2.70 -6.27
C PHE A 123 12.84 3.32 -7.64
N THR A 124 13.88 4.16 -7.73
CA THR A 124 14.33 4.71 -9.02
C THR A 124 14.99 3.67 -9.91
N ASP A 125 15.52 2.61 -9.33
CA ASP A 125 16.30 1.59 -10.03
C ASP A 125 15.42 0.52 -10.73
N LEU A 126 14.12 0.52 -10.44
CA LEU A 126 13.18 -0.45 -11.01
C LEU A 126 12.54 0.06 -12.31
N PRO A 127 12.11 -0.85 -13.21
CA PRO A 127 11.31 -0.48 -14.38
C PRO A 127 10.03 0.27 -13.97
N LEU A 128 9.63 1.29 -14.73
CA LEU A 128 8.47 2.13 -14.40
C LEU A 128 7.17 1.34 -14.19
N VAL A 129 6.99 0.24 -14.92
CA VAL A 129 5.82 -0.65 -14.78
C VAL A 129 5.67 -1.20 -13.35
N ASN A 130 6.73 -1.22 -12.55
CA ASN A 130 6.67 -1.59 -11.14
C ASN A 130 5.71 -0.70 -10.33
N ASP A 131 5.74 0.62 -10.55
CA ASP A 131 4.88 1.57 -9.82
C ASP A 131 3.39 1.42 -10.19
N ARG A 132 3.11 0.87 -11.38
CA ARG A 132 1.77 0.52 -11.85
C ARG A 132 1.26 -0.77 -11.19
N ALA A 133 2.18 -1.71 -10.92
CA ALA A 133 1.89 -3.09 -10.54
C ALA A 133 1.21 -3.24 -9.18
N ILE A 134 1.44 -2.32 -8.24
CA ILE A 134 0.83 -2.38 -6.91
C ILE A 134 -0.70 -2.23 -6.98
N SER A 135 -1.21 -1.37 -7.88
CA SER A 135 -2.66 -1.20 -8.08
C SER A 135 -3.31 -2.43 -8.70
N TRP A 136 -2.61 -3.09 -9.64
CA TRP A 136 -3.05 -4.35 -10.23
C TRP A 136 -3.01 -5.50 -9.23
N SER A 137 -2.03 -5.48 -8.32
CA SER A 137 -1.93 -6.46 -7.24
C SER A 137 -3.05 -6.27 -6.21
N ALA A 138 -3.45 -5.02 -5.94
CA ALA A 138 -4.62 -4.74 -5.11
C ALA A 138 -5.90 -5.40 -5.69
N TRP A 139 -6.07 -5.37 -7.02
CA TRP A 139 -7.13 -6.15 -7.66
C TRP A 139 -6.97 -7.66 -7.46
N LYS A 140 -5.79 -8.19 -7.80
CA LYS A 140 -5.50 -9.64 -7.77
C LYS A 140 -5.81 -10.25 -6.41
N TYR A 141 -5.39 -9.59 -5.34
CA TYR A 141 -5.54 -10.07 -3.97
C TYR A 141 -6.80 -9.57 -3.28
N LYS A 142 -7.68 -8.86 -3.99
CA LYS A 142 -8.90 -8.24 -3.45
C LYS A 142 -8.61 -7.38 -2.22
N ALA A 143 -7.48 -6.67 -2.27
CA ALA A 143 -7.14 -5.67 -1.27
C ALA A 143 -8.12 -4.50 -1.37
N TYR A 144 -8.38 -3.86 -0.23
CA TYR A 144 -9.11 -2.62 -0.17
C TYR A 144 -8.40 -1.53 -0.99
N SER A 145 -7.08 -1.40 -0.79
CA SER A 145 -6.20 -0.49 -1.50
C SER A 145 -4.74 -0.82 -1.14
N TRP A 146 -3.80 0.06 -1.47
CA TRP A 146 -2.39 -0.01 -1.11
C TRP A 146 -1.91 1.32 -0.55
N ILE A 147 -0.82 1.31 0.21
CA ILE A 147 -0.19 2.52 0.77
C ILE A 147 1.32 2.54 0.51
N SER A 148 1.88 3.74 0.46
CA SER A 148 3.32 4.01 0.50
C SER A 148 3.63 4.83 1.75
N TRP A 149 4.73 4.52 2.45
CA TRP A 149 5.16 5.27 3.63
C TRP A 149 5.54 6.73 3.34
N GLY A 150 5.86 7.04 2.08
CA GLY A 150 6.32 8.37 1.70
C GLY A 150 6.05 8.71 0.24
N ILE A 151 5.99 10.01 -0.03
CA ILE A 151 5.89 10.58 -1.39
C ILE A 151 7.03 11.57 -1.70
N GLY A 152 7.67 12.17 -0.70
CA GLY A 152 8.71 13.19 -0.86
C GLY A 152 9.92 12.99 0.07
N ALA A 153 10.26 11.74 0.39
CA ALA A 153 11.40 11.41 1.23
C ALA A 153 12.70 12.04 0.68
N GLY A 154 13.55 12.56 1.58
CA GLY A 154 14.78 13.28 1.23
C GLY A 154 14.56 14.72 0.70
N TRP A 155 13.35 15.07 0.24
CA TRP A 155 12.97 16.39 -0.25
C TRP A 155 14.02 17.03 -1.20
N LYS A 156 14.70 18.11 -0.77
CA LYS A 156 15.77 18.76 -1.54
C LYS A 156 17.02 17.88 -1.67
N ALA A 157 17.37 17.13 -0.62
CA ALA A 157 18.54 16.26 -0.61
C ALA A 157 18.37 15.10 -1.59
N GLY A 158 17.16 14.54 -1.69
CA GLY A 158 16.83 13.42 -2.57
C GLY A 158 17.09 13.67 -4.08
N TRP A 159 17.18 14.93 -4.51
CA TRP A 159 17.58 15.27 -5.88
C TRP A 159 19.08 15.03 -6.14
N TYR A 160 19.92 15.35 -5.16
CA TYR A 160 21.38 15.25 -5.29
C TYR A 160 21.88 13.89 -4.85
N ASP A 161 21.23 13.32 -3.83
CA ASP A 161 21.54 12.03 -3.26
C ASP A 161 20.23 11.26 -3.03
N PRO A 162 19.79 10.47 -4.03
CA PRO A 162 18.60 9.65 -3.90
C PRO A 162 18.86 8.37 -3.09
N GLU A 163 20.12 8.12 -2.66
CA GLU A 163 20.46 6.94 -1.89
C GLU A 163 19.75 7.00 -0.54
N THR A 164 18.86 6.05 -0.30
CA THR A 164 18.38 5.80 1.06
C THR A 164 19.11 4.57 1.58
N TRP A 165 19.76 4.77 2.72
CA TRP A 165 20.45 3.72 3.44
C TRP A 165 19.52 3.20 4.51
N LYS A 166 19.37 1.88 4.56
CA LYS A 166 18.86 1.22 5.75
C LYS A 166 19.92 0.25 6.21
N SER A 167 20.53 0.54 7.37
CA SER A 167 21.47 -0.39 7.97
C SER A 167 20.71 -1.56 8.58
N ALA A 168 21.24 -2.77 8.42
CA ALA A 168 20.76 -3.93 9.16
C ALA A 168 20.93 -3.76 10.69
N ASN A 169 21.79 -2.84 11.11
CA ASN A 169 22.10 -2.56 12.51
C ASN A 169 21.19 -1.50 13.14
N ASP A 170 20.36 -0.79 12.37
CA ASP A 170 19.41 0.22 12.89
C ASP A 170 18.14 -0.39 13.52
N GLY A 171 18.02 -1.72 13.51
CA GLY A 171 16.91 -2.45 14.13
C GLY A 171 17.27 -3.84 14.67
N GLY A 172 18.54 -4.25 14.61
CA GLY A 172 19.03 -5.54 15.09
C GLY A 172 18.54 -6.72 14.24
N ASN A 173 19.49 -7.48 13.69
CA ASN A 173 19.32 -8.73 12.96
C ASN A 173 19.03 -8.61 11.45
N ALA A 174 20.07 -8.34 10.67
CA ALA A 174 20.24 -9.09 9.43
C ALA A 174 21.65 -9.67 9.37
N ASP A 175 21.81 -10.94 9.74
CA ASP A 175 23.03 -11.68 9.46
C ASP A 175 23.26 -11.72 7.94
N GLY A 176 24.40 -11.20 7.49
CA GLY A 176 24.88 -11.33 6.12
C GLY A 176 24.71 -10.10 5.21
N TYR A 177 24.23 -8.96 5.71
CA TYR A 177 24.15 -7.72 4.92
C TYR A 177 24.36 -6.48 5.79
N ASP A 178 25.44 -5.72 5.56
CA ASP A 178 25.73 -4.52 6.36
C ASP A 178 24.79 -3.36 5.99
N GLU A 179 24.50 -3.17 4.69
CA GLU A 179 23.70 -2.07 4.16
C GLU A 179 23.06 -2.47 2.82
N LYS A 180 21.85 -1.98 2.52
CA LYS A 180 21.31 -2.00 1.15
C LYS A 180 20.94 -0.59 0.69
N LYS A 181 21.43 -0.25 -0.51
CA LYS A 181 21.07 0.96 -1.23
C LYS A 181 19.68 0.82 -1.82
N LEU A 182 18.81 1.78 -1.52
CA LEU A 182 17.40 1.77 -1.91
C LEU A 182 17.08 3.12 -2.54
N ASN A 183 17.50 3.33 -3.78
CA ASN A 183 17.45 4.68 -4.36
C ASN A 183 16.01 5.14 -4.58
N GLY A 184 15.70 6.33 -4.11
CA GLY A 184 14.39 6.97 -4.29
C GLY A 184 13.22 6.34 -3.51
N ASN A 185 13.49 5.49 -2.52
CA ASN A 185 12.47 4.93 -1.64
C ASN A 185 11.60 6.06 -1.02
N GLY A 186 10.28 6.02 -1.24
CA GLY A 186 9.37 7.06 -0.77
C GLY A 186 9.54 8.44 -1.42
N MET A 187 10.31 8.55 -2.52
CA MET A 187 10.56 9.78 -3.27
C MET A 187 9.88 9.72 -4.63
N LEU A 188 8.68 10.30 -4.74
CA LEU A 188 7.84 10.35 -5.93
C LEU A 188 7.61 11.79 -6.44
N ILE A 189 7.88 12.80 -5.61
CA ILE A 189 7.88 14.22 -5.99
C ILE A 189 9.26 14.83 -5.71
N TYR A 190 9.61 15.84 -6.51
CA TYR A 190 10.81 16.65 -6.34
C TYR A 190 10.46 18.03 -5.77
N SER A 191 11.33 18.55 -4.90
CA SER A 191 11.12 19.84 -4.23
C SER A 191 11.00 20.99 -5.25
N PRO A 192 10.13 21.99 -4.98
CA PRO A 192 10.16 23.27 -5.68
C PRO A 192 11.56 23.89 -5.70
N GLY A 193 11.89 24.54 -6.82
CA GLY A 193 13.12 25.34 -6.99
C GLY A 193 14.38 24.54 -7.26
N ILE A 194 14.31 23.20 -7.28
CA ILE A 194 15.45 22.33 -7.62
C ILE A 194 15.74 22.37 -9.13
N ILE A 195 14.69 22.29 -9.95
CA ILE A 195 14.79 22.49 -11.40
C ILE A 195 14.60 23.99 -11.68
N PRO A 196 15.50 24.65 -12.44
CA PRO A 196 15.35 26.05 -12.80
C PRO A 196 13.94 26.36 -13.34
N ASN A 197 13.33 27.41 -12.82
CA ASN A 197 11.97 27.88 -13.15
C ASN A 197 10.79 26.97 -12.73
N VAL A 198 11.03 25.85 -12.06
CA VAL A 198 9.95 25.02 -11.49
C VAL A 198 9.71 25.42 -10.04
N LYS A 199 8.65 26.21 -9.79
CA LYS A 199 8.37 26.82 -8.47
C LYS A 199 7.41 26.01 -7.58
N THR A 200 6.98 24.84 -8.02
CA THR A 200 6.06 23.94 -7.30
C THR A 200 6.65 22.55 -7.19
N ALA A 201 6.04 21.69 -6.36
CA ALA A 201 6.46 20.30 -6.27
C ALA A 201 6.28 19.63 -7.64
N CYS A 202 7.34 19.01 -8.14
CA CYS A 202 7.34 18.40 -9.47
C CYS A 202 7.09 16.88 -9.35
N PRO A 203 6.02 16.34 -9.95
CA PRO A 203 5.76 14.91 -9.92
C PRO A 203 6.80 14.16 -10.78
N SER A 204 7.31 13.04 -10.28
CA SER A 204 8.14 12.13 -11.07
C SER A 204 7.30 11.38 -12.12
N ILE A 205 7.98 10.82 -13.12
CA ILE A 205 7.37 9.88 -14.06
C ILE A 205 6.79 8.65 -13.35
N ARG A 206 7.44 8.17 -12.27
CA ARG A 206 6.97 7.07 -11.41
C ARG A 206 5.63 7.38 -10.75
N LEU A 207 5.44 8.61 -10.25
CA LEU A 207 4.15 9.03 -9.71
C LEU A 207 3.04 9.07 -10.78
N LYS A 208 3.38 9.44 -12.01
CA LYS A 208 2.43 9.38 -13.13
C LYS A 208 2.06 7.93 -13.48
N THR A 209 3.05 7.03 -13.52
CA THR A 209 2.82 5.61 -13.77
C THR A 209 2.01 4.94 -12.64
N MET A 210 2.27 5.31 -11.39
CA MET A 210 1.47 4.89 -10.24
C MET A 210 0.01 5.34 -10.36
N ARG A 211 -0.21 6.61 -10.74
CA ARG A 211 -1.55 7.15 -11.02
C ARG A 211 -2.24 6.39 -12.16
N ASP A 212 -1.51 6.01 -13.21
CA ASP A 212 -2.07 5.21 -14.31
C ASP A 212 -2.53 3.83 -13.80
N GLY A 213 -1.77 3.18 -12.93
CA GLY A 213 -2.20 1.96 -12.24
C GLY A 213 -3.50 2.13 -11.43
N VAL A 214 -3.64 3.26 -10.72
CA VAL A 214 -4.88 3.60 -9.99
C VAL A 214 -6.06 3.78 -10.95
N GLN A 215 -5.87 4.50 -12.05
CA GLN A 215 -6.92 4.69 -13.05
C GLN A 215 -7.35 3.38 -13.70
N GLU A 216 -6.42 2.46 -13.92
CA GLU A 216 -6.72 1.15 -14.50
C GLU A 216 -7.41 0.21 -13.52
N TYR A 217 -7.13 0.33 -12.22
CA TYR A 217 -7.93 -0.33 -11.19
C TYR A 217 -9.40 0.10 -11.27
N GLU A 218 -9.68 1.37 -11.59
CA GLU A 218 -11.06 1.81 -11.83
C GLU A 218 -11.66 1.19 -13.10
N TYR A 219 -10.86 0.88 -14.13
CA TYR A 219 -11.36 0.16 -15.31
C TYR A 219 -11.76 -1.27 -14.94
N MET A 220 -10.94 -1.92 -14.11
CA MET A 220 -11.24 -3.24 -13.56
C MET A 220 -12.57 -3.22 -12.78
N ARG A 221 -12.76 -2.22 -11.91
CA ARG A 221 -14.02 -2.03 -11.16
C ARG A 221 -15.22 -1.78 -12.06
N LEU A 222 -15.07 -0.93 -13.07
CA LEU A 222 -16.14 -0.64 -14.03
C LEU A 222 -16.56 -1.91 -14.77
N LEU A 223 -15.61 -2.69 -15.28
CA LEU A 223 -15.90 -3.93 -15.99
C LEU A 223 -16.59 -4.95 -15.08
N GLN A 224 -16.09 -5.12 -13.84
CA GLN A 224 -16.70 -6.00 -12.85
C GLN A 224 -18.13 -5.59 -12.49
N ALA A 225 -18.40 -4.29 -12.39
CA ALA A 225 -19.73 -3.79 -12.07
C ALA A 225 -20.73 -4.07 -13.19
N ILE A 226 -20.30 -3.95 -14.45
CA ILE A 226 -21.13 -4.27 -15.62
C ILE A 226 -21.37 -5.78 -15.71
N ASP A 227 -20.31 -6.57 -15.58
CA ASP A 227 -20.35 -8.03 -15.71
C ASP A 227 -20.97 -8.74 -14.51
N LYS A 228 -21.01 -8.07 -13.36
CA LYS A 228 -21.29 -8.67 -12.05
C LYS A 228 -20.37 -9.87 -11.76
N SER A 229 -19.17 -9.86 -12.33
CA SER A 229 -18.19 -10.94 -12.26
C SER A 229 -16.78 -10.42 -12.47
N ASP A 230 -15.82 -11.04 -11.79
CA ASP A 230 -14.39 -10.73 -11.91
C ASP A 230 -13.69 -11.49 -13.04
N SER A 231 -14.38 -12.45 -13.69
CA SER A 231 -13.71 -13.47 -14.51
C SER A 231 -12.87 -12.90 -15.65
N ARG A 232 -13.42 -11.93 -16.40
CA ARG A 232 -12.71 -11.31 -17.53
C ARG A 232 -11.54 -10.46 -17.05
N VAL A 233 -11.76 -9.70 -15.97
CA VAL A 233 -10.69 -8.90 -15.37
C VAL A 233 -9.56 -9.81 -14.89
N ASN A 234 -9.86 -10.86 -14.11
CA ASN A 234 -8.86 -11.77 -13.56
C ASN A 234 -8.03 -12.43 -14.67
N THR A 235 -8.66 -12.80 -15.79
CA THR A 235 -7.94 -13.35 -16.96
C THR A 235 -6.90 -12.37 -17.51
N ILE A 236 -7.17 -11.06 -17.49
CA ILE A 236 -6.21 -10.04 -17.91
C ILE A 236 -5.13 -9.85 -16.85
N ILE A 237 -5.51 -9.73 -15.57
CA ILE A 237 -4.56 -9.49 -14.47
C ILE A 237 -3.59 -10.66 -14.31
N ASP A 238 -4.05 -11.90 -14.44
CA ASP A 238 -3.21 -13.10 -14.27
C ASP A 238 -2.16 -13.27 -15.38
N LYS A 239 -2.32 -12.60 -16.54
CA LYS A 239 -1.28 -12.52 -17.59
C LYS A 239 -0.14 -11.56 -17.23
N ILE A 240 -0.40 -10.61 -16.33
CA ILE A 240 0.52 -9.50 -16.00
C ILE A 240 1.12 -9.67 -14.61
N ILE A 241 0.29 -9.89 -13.59
CA ILE A 241 0.70 -10.04 -12.19
C ILE A 241 0.76 -11.52 -11.83
N ARG A 242 1.94 -11.99 -11.44
CA ARG A 242 2.16 -13.37 -10.98
C ARG A 242 1.98 -13.44 -9.47
N ARG A 243 3.04 -13.69 -8.70
CA ARG A 243 3.00 -13.81 -7.23
C ARG A 243 4.08 -12.91 -6.60
N PRO A 244 3.85 -11.60 -6.53
CA PRO A 244 4.86 -10.63 -6.05
C PRO A 244 5.15 -10.64 -4.55
N PHE A 245 4.36 -11.35 -3.75
CA PHE A 245 4.35 -11.18 -2.30
C PHE A 245 4.54 -12.49 -1.55
N GLY A 246 4.92 -12.38 -0.29
CA GLY A 246 5.15 -13.50 0.61
C GLY A 246 6.57 -14.06 0.54
N ASN A 247 6.86 -15.00 1.42
CA ASN A 247 8.18 -15.63 1.52
C ASN A 247 8.64 -16.28 0.20
N ASP A 248 7.72 -16.84 -0.58
CA ASP A 248 8.00 -17.48 -1.87
C ASP A 248 8.43 -16.50 -2.97
N ALA A 249 8.16 -15.20 -2.80
CA ALA A 249 8.59 -14.15 -3.72
C ALA A 249 10.03 -13.70 -3.46
N VAL A 250 10.63 -14.05 -2.32
CA VAL A 250 12.00 -13.66 -1.99
C VAL A 250 13.00 -14.36 -2.90
N GLY A 251 13.84 -13.59 -3.59
CA GLY A 251 14.77 -14.06 -4.61
C GLY A 251 14.13 -14.30 -5.97
N ASN A 252 12.80 -14.20 -6.09
CA ASN A 252 12.10 -14.31 -7.36
C ASN A 252 11.77 -12.91 -7.90
N ILE A 253 12.46 -12.53 -8.97
CA ILE A 253 12.20 -11.24 -9.64
C ILE A 253 11.13 -11.34 -10.72
N ASP A 254 10.77 -12.53 -11.21
CA ASP A 254 9.74 -12.70 -12.26
C ASP A 254 8.31 -12.65 -11.70
N VAL A 255 7.96 -11.55 -11.02
CA VAL A 255 6.72 -11.41 -10.26
C VAL A 255 5.61 -10.68 -11.00
N TRP A 256 5.97 -9.97 -12.06
CA TRP A 256 5.06 -9.34 -13.02
C TRP A 256 5.74 -9.21 -14.39
N SER A 257 4.98 -8.84 -15.43
CA SER A 257 5.54 -8.73 -16.79
C SER A 257 6.44 -7.52 -16.97
N TYR A 258 7.70 -7.73 -17.32
CA TYR A 258 8.66 -6.66 -17.63
C TYR A 258 8.44 -5.95 -18.97
N ASP A 259 7.52 -6.46 -19.79
CA ASP A 259 7.23 -5.94 -21.13
C ASP A 259 6.14 -4.86 -21.06
N PRO A 260 6.48 -3.57 -21.24
CA PRO A 260 5.52 -2.47 -21.14
C PRO A 260 4.38 -2.58 -22.16
N GLU A 261 4.62 -3.18 -23.33
CA GLU A 261 3.60 -3.32 -24.37
C GLU A 261 2.45 -4.22 -23.90
N LYS A 262 2.76 -5.27 -23.12
CA LYS A 262 1.73 -6.14 -22.53
C LYS A 262 0.81 -5.39 -21.58
N TRP A 263 1.33 -4.45 -20.80
CA TRP A 263 0.52 -3.63 -19.91
C TRP A 263 -0.43 -2.69 -20.66
N ASP A 264 0.06 -2.07 -21.72
CA ASP A 264 -0.74 -1.16 -22.53
C ASP A 264 -1.81 -1.89 -23.33
N ASN A 265 -1.48 -3.07 -23.85
CA ASN A 265 -2.44 -3.95 -24.50
C ASN A 265 -3.50 -4.45 -23.51
N ALA A 266 -3.11 -4.83 -22.29
CA ALA A 266 -4.05 -5.23 -21.25
C ALA A 266 -4.99 -4.08 -20.83
N ARG A 267 -4.47 -2.84 -20.75
CA ARG A 267 -5.31 -1.63 -20.52
C ARG A 267 -6.31 -1.41 -21.67
N LYS A 268 -5.87 -1.53 -22.92
CA LYS A 268 -6.75 -1.41 -24.09
C LYS A 268 -7.82 -2.50 -24.08
N GLU A 269 -7.44 -3.74 -23.75
CA GLU A 269 -8.36 -4.88 -23.60
C GLU A 269 -9.46 -4.57 -22.58
N LEU A 270 -9.10 -4.08 -21.37
CA LEU A 270 -10.09 -3.63 -20.38
C LEU A 270 -11.05 -2.58 -20.94
N GLY A 271 -10.52 -1.56 -21.62
CA GLY A 271 -11.34 -0.50 -22.23
C GLY A 271 -12.29 -1.00 -23.33
N MET A 272 -11.84 -1.92 -24.18
CA MET A 272 -12.67 -2.55 -25.21
C MET A 272 -13.79 -3.37 -24.58
N LEU A 273 -13.49 -4.21 -23.58
CA LEU A 273 -14.48 -5.04 -22.90
C LEU A 273 -15.55 -4.20 -22.19
N ILE A 274 -15.18 -3.08 -21.57
CA ILE A 274 -16.14 -2.13 -20.98
C ILE A 274 -17.06 -1.55 -22.05
N ASN A 275 -16.50 -1.11 -23.17
CA ASN A 275 -17.27 -0.54 -24.28
C ASN A 275 -18.22 -1.57 -24.92
N GLU A 276 -17.79 -2.83 -25.06
CA GLU A 276 -18.64 -3.92 -25.54
C GLU A 276 -19.75 -4.27 -24.55
N ALA A 277 -19.42 -4.35 -23.26
CA ALA A 277 -20.38 -4.72 -22.23
C ALA A 277 -21.49 -3.68 -22.06
N ASN A 278 -21.19 -2.39 -22.27
CA ASN A 278 -22.19 -1.30 -22.22
C ASN A 278 -23.14 -1.24 -23.43
N LYS A 279 -22.86 -2.00 -24.50
CA LYS A 279 -23.71 -2.03 -25.70
C LYS A 279 -24.79 -3.12 -25.64
N ASN A 280 -24.70 -4.03 -24.67
CA ASN A 280 -25.64 -5.13 -24.45
C ASN A 280 -26.59 -4.79 -23.29
#